data_AF-A0A920EXR5-F1
#
_entry.id   AF-A0A920EXR5-F1
#
_cell.length_a   1.000
_cell.length_b   1.000
_cell.length_c   1.000
_cell.angle_alpha   90.00
_cell.angle_beta   90.00
_cell.angle_gamma   90.00
#
_symmetry.space_group_name_H-M   'P 1'
#
loop_
_entity.id
_entity.type
_entity.pdbx_description
1 polymer ?
#
loop_
_entity_poly.entity_id
_entity_poly.type
_entity_poly.pdbx_seq_one_letter_code
_entity_poly.pdbx_strand_id
1 'polypeptide(L)'
;MKPPFIHELVLGLSGRSYPITIGYNFLGSLNEVCPFIAGRNVVIISNSTVSDLYLSLVTSSLDKPIQTICNTIFLRANKEKKLSNVELIVSKMLEKNLDRSTVIIALGGGVIGDIAGFVASVYQRGIDFIQVPTTLLSQVDSSVGGKTGVNIFWVKI
;
A
#
# COMPACT_ATOMS: atom_id res chain seq x y z
N MET A 1 28.58 0.39 -3.24
CA MET A 1 27.57 -0.62 -3.61
C MET A 1 27.25 -0.45 -5.08
N LYS A 2 27.03 -1.55 -5.82
CA LYS A 2 26.48 -1.46 -7.19
C LYS A 2 25.08 -0.81 -7.05
N PRO A 3 24.71 0.20 -7.86
CA PRO A 3 23.37 0.75 -7.79
C PRO A 3 22.37 -0.40 -7.94
N PRO A 4 21.26 -0.42 -7.18
CA PRO A 4 20.25 -1.44 -7.34
C PRO A 4 19.85 -1.53 -8.81
N PHE A 5 19.81 -2.75 -9.36
CA PHE A 5 19.25 -2.93 -10.69
C PHE A 5 17.79 -2.51 -10.62
N ILE A 6 17.46 -1.42 -11.30
CA ILE A 6 16.13 -0.84 -11.35
C ILE A 6 15.74 -0.73 -12.82
N HIS A 7 14.60 -1.28 -13.15
CA HIS A 7 13.89 -1.08 -14.40
C HIS A 7 12.62 -0.30 -14.09
N GLU A 8 12.41 0.80 -14.79
CA GLU A 8 11.23 1.65 -14.61
C GLU A 8 10.33 1.54 -15.84
N LEU A 9 9.05 1.28 -15.60
CA LEU A 9 8.01 1.27 -16.62
C LEU A 9 7.00 2.36 -16.29
N VAL A 10 6.63 3.19 -17.26
CA VAL A 10 5.55 4.17 -17.08
C VAL A 10 4.28 3.60 -17.70
N LEU A 11 3.27 3.35 -16.86
CA LEU A 11 1.96 2.93 -17.35
C LEU A 11 1.01 4.12 -17.46
N GLY A 12 0.49 4.34 -18.67
CA GLY A 12 -0.59 5.28 -18.93
C GLY A 12 -1.95 4.58 -18.90
N LEU A 13 -2.88 5.08 -18.10
CA LEU A 13 -4.27 4.61 -18.02
C LEU A 13 -5.21 5.80 -18.05
N SER A 14 -5.99 5.95 -19.12
CA SER A 14 -7.13 6.89 -19.22
C SER A 14 -6.86 8.29 -18.64
N GLY A 15 -5.72 8.90 -19.03
CA GLY A 15 -5.34 10.26 -18.60
C GLY A 15 -4.55 10.35 -17.29
N ARG A 16 -4.24 9.21 -16.65
CA ARG A 16 -3.31 9.11 -15.50
C ARG A 16 -2.08 8.31 -15.89
N SER A 17 -0.96 8.58 -15.24
CA SER A 17 0.25 7.78 -15.38
C SER A 17 0.92 7.55 -14.03
N TYR A 18 1.51 6.37 -13.85
CA TYR A 18 2.33 6.07 -12.69
C TYR A 18 3.55 5.23 -13.07
N PRO A 19 4.68 5.41 -12.38
CA PRO A 19 5.85 4.56 -12.57
C PRO A 19 5.68 3.22 -11.85
N ILE A 20 6.21 2.17 -12.46
CA ILE A 20 6.46 0.86 -11.85
C ILE A 20 7.95 0.66 -11.79
N THR A 21 8.48 0.62 -10.57
CA THR A 21 9.89 0.36 -10.29
C THR A 21 10.07 -1.13 -9.99
N ILE A 22 10.81 -1.84 -10.85
CA ILE A 22 11.11 -3.26 -10.71
C ILE A 22 12.62 -3.41 -10.48
N GLY A 23 13.00 -4.17 -9.47
CA GLY A 23 14.41 -4.29 -9.11
C GLY A 23 14.65 -5.20 -7.93
N TYR A 24 15.89 -5.19 -7.44
CA TYR A 24 16.31 -6.01 -6.30
C TYR A 24 16.78 -5.14 -5.14
N ASN A 25 16.50 -5.61 -3.91
CA ASN A 25 17.03 -5.08 -2.66
C ASN A 25 16.82 -3.57 -2.43
N PHE A 26 15.77 -2.97 -2.96
CA PHE A 26 15.50 -1.53 -2.81
C PHE A 26 14.45 -1.20 -1.75
N LEU A 27 13.83 -2.18 -1.08
CA LEU A 27 12.85 -1.92 -0.01
C LEU A 27 13.44 -1.12 1.16
N GLY A 28 14.74 -1.27 1.43
CA GLY A 28 15.46 -0.46 2.43
C GLY A 28 15.81 0.96 1.97
N SER A 29 15.50 1.30 0.72
CA SER A 29 15.71 2.61 0.10
C SER A 29 14.41 3.10 -0.54
N LEU A 30 13.25 2.74 0.03
CA LEU A 30 11.94 3.01 -0.60
C LEU A 30 11.71 4.49 -0.84
N ASN A 31 12.17 5.36 0.06
CA ASN A 31 12.06 6.80 -0.08
C ASN A 31 12.92 7.38 -1.22
N GLU A 32 14.04 6.73 -1.57
CA GLU A 32 14.89 7.11 -2.71
C GLU A 32 14.25 6.73 -4.04
N VAL A 33 13.61 5.55 -4.10
CA VAL A 33 13.02 5.01 -5.34
C VAL A 33 11.55 5.40 -5.54
N CYS A 34 10.93 5.99 -4.53
CA CYS A 34 9.54 6.43 -4.54
C CYS A 34 9.41 7.86 -3.97
N PRO A 35 9.75 8.89 -4.77
CA PRO A 35 9.82 10.28 -4.29
C PRO A 35 8.45 10.83 -3.83
N PHE A 36 7.35 10.17 -4.19
CA PHE A 36 5.98 10.54 -3.81
C PHE A 36 5.70 10.40 -2.31
N ILE A 37 6.58 9.72 -1.56
CA ILE A 37 6.46 9.48 -0.11
C ILE A 37 7.10 10.63 0.69
N ALA A 38 8.16 11.25 0.14
CA ALA A 38 9.04 12.14 0.86
C ALA A 38 8.28 13.29 1.54
N GLY A 39 8.47 13.42 2.85
CA GLY A 39 7.93 14.52 3.65
C GLY A 39 6.44 14.45 4.01
N ARG A 40 5.73 13.36 3.67
CA ARG A 40 4.28 13.19 3.89
C ARG A 40 3.98 12.25 5.06
N ASN A 41 2.74 12.28 5.55
CA ASN A 41 2.22 11.25 6.45
C ASN A 41 2.03 9.94 5.68
N VAL A 42 2.47 8.81 6.24
CA VAL A 42 2.41 7.49 5.59
C VAL A 42 1.68 6.49 6.46
N VAL A 43 0.71 5.80 5.88
CA VAL A 43 0.02 4.66 6.49
C VAL A 43 0.40 3.40 5.74
N ILE A 44 0.99 2.43 6.44
CA ILE A 44 1.33 1.12 5.87
C ILE A 44 0.23 0.13 6.22
N ILE A 45 -0.38 -0.48 5.20
CA ILE A 45 -1.38 -1.55 5.35
C ILE A 45 -0.73 -2.85 4.89
N SER A 46 -0.71 -3.85 5.78
CA SER A 46 -0.07 -5.16 5.56
C SER A 46 -0.74 -6.24 6.43
N ASN A 47 -0.48 -7.52 6.11
CA ASN A 47 -0.85 -8.66 6.96
C ASN A 47 0.31 -9.06 7.91
N SER A 48 0.04 -9.97 8.87
CA SER A 48 1.05 -10.39 9.85
C SER A 48 2.31 -10.96 9.19
N THR A 49 2.15 -11.93 8.28
CA THR A 49 3.28 -12.60 7.62
C THR A 49 4.19 -11.64 6.86
N VAL A 50 3.63 -10.74 6.07
CA VAL A 50 4.41 -9.77 5.29
C VAL A 50 4.99 -8.70 6.21
N SER A 51 4.26 -8.30 7.26
CA SER A 51 4.76 -7.33 8.23
C SER A 51 6.00 -7.85 8.96
N ASP A 52 5.98 -9.09 9.44
CA ASP A 52 7.10 -9.70 10.17
C ASP A 52 8.38 -9.76 9.31
N LEU A 53 8.23 -9.89 7.99
CA LEU A 53 9.34 -9.98 7.05
C LEU A 53 9.89 -8.63 6.60
N TYR A 54 9.02 -7.66 6.29
CA TYR A 54 9.41 -6.48 5.51
C TYR A 54 9.08 -5.15 6.16
N LEU A 55 8.23 -5.12 7.19
CA LEU A 55 7.76 -3.85 7.75
C LEU A 55 8.92 -3.03 8.31
N SER A 56 9.79 -3.65 9.10
CA SER A 56 10.96 -2.97 9.70
C SER A 56 11.86 -2.34 8.63
N LEU A 57 12.10 -3.07 7.53
CA LEU A 57 12.90 -2.61 6.41
C LEU A 57 12.25 -1.41 5.71
N VAL A 58 10.94 -1.48 5.46
CA VAL A 58 10.21 -0.36 4.85
C VAL A 58 10.20 0.85 5.78
N THR A 59 9.88 0.68 7.07
CA THR A 59 9.81 1.81 8.01
C THR A 59 11.15 2.49 8.24
N SER A 60 12.25 1.72 8.24
CA SER A 60 13.60 2.27 8.40
C SER A 60 14.09 3.05 7.18
N SER A 61 13.47 2.86 6.02
CA SER A 61 13.80 3.56 4.78
C SER A 61 13.14 4.94 4.62
N LEU A 62 12.35 5.40 5.60
CA LEU A 62 11.57 6.64 5.52
C LEU A 62 12.16 7.75 6.41
N ASP A 63 12.25 8.98 5.89
CA ASP A 63 13.07 10.07 6.46
C ASP A 63 12.56 10.73 7.76
N LYS A 64 11.25 10.69 8.06
CA LYS A 64 10.66 11.47 9.16
C LYS A 64 10.10 10.56 10.25
N PRO A 65 9.91 11.04 11.51
CA PRO A 65 9.03 10.38 12.48
C PRO A 65 7.60 10.44 11.96
N ILE A 66 7.31 9.55 11.02
CA ILE A 66 6.06 9.49 10.29
C ILE A 66 5.08 8.76 11.18
N GLN A 67 3.87 9.29 11.30
CA GLN A 67 2.78 8.63 12.00
C GLN A 67 2.51 7.27 11.36
N THR A 68 3.17 6.26 11.88
CA THR A 68 3.00 4.90 11.45
C THR A 68 1.70 4.39 12.05
N ILE A 69 0.64 4.35 11.26
CA ILE A 69 -0.51 3.50 11.56
C ILE A 69 -0.18 2.11 11.06
N CYS A 70 0.74 1.45 11.76
CA CYS A 70 0.85 0.00 11.68
C CYS A 70 -0.31 -0.55 12.49
N ASN A 71 -1.42 -0.83 11.81
CA ASN A 71 -2.34 -1.79 12.37
C ASN A 71 -2.20 -3.07 11.61
N THR A 72 -1.67 -4.03 12.35
CA THR A 72 -1.71 -5.48 12.24
C THR A 72 -3.17 -5.97 12.05
N ILE A 73 -3.88 -5.52 11.01
CA ILE A 73 -5.34 -5.68 10.93
C ILE A 73 -5.77 -7.11 10.57
N PHE A 74 -4.87 -7.94 10.06
CA PHE A 74 -5.31 -9.21 9.51
C PHE A 74 -5.00 -10.37 10.45
N LEU A 75 -5.82 -10.47 11.51
CA LEU A 75 -5.73 -11.54 12.51
C LEU A 75 -6.19 -12.91 11.98
N ARG A 76 -6.89 -13.04 10.83
CA ARG A 76 -7.33 -14.35 10.30
C ARG A 76 -7.53 -14.37 8.77
N ALA A 77 -6.85 -15.32 8.11
CA ALA A 77 -6.78 -15.58 6.66
C ALA A 77 -8.11 -15.73 5.87
N ASN A 78 -9.28 -15.73 6.53
CA ASN A 78 -10.59 -15.88 5.88
C ASN A 78 -11.51 -14.65 6.04
N LYS A 79 -11.01 -13.53 6.57
CA LYS A 79 -11.81 -12.31 6.82
C LYS A 79 -11.17 -11.02 6.30
N GLU A 80 -10.20 -11.13 5.40
CA GLU A 80 -9.32 -10.00 5.05
C GLU A 80 -9.99 -8.99 4.11
N LYS A 81 -10.70 -9.44 3.08
CA LYS A 81 -11.34 -8.56 2.09
C LYS A 81 -12.77 -8.16 2.49
N LYS A 82 -13.00 -7.61 3.69
CA LYS A 82 -14.33 -7.19 4.17
C LYS A 82 -14.45 -5.69 4.38
N LEU A 83 -15.65 -5.13 4.18
CA LEU A 83 -15.93 -3.72 4.43
C LEU A 83 -15.65 -3.29 5.88
N SER A 84 -15.84 -4.19 6.85
CA SER A 84 -15.50 -3.94 8.26
C SER A 84 -14.02 -3.59 8.48
N ASN A 85 -13.12 -4.11 7.64
CA ASN A 85 -11.70 -3.78 7.74
C ASN A 85 -11.43 -2.38 7.17
N VAL A 86 -12.15 -1.97 6.12
CA VAL A 86 -12.09 -0.62 5.58
C VAL A 86 -12.53 0.39 6.63
N GLU A 87 -13.68 0.15 7.28
CA GLU A 87 -14.18 0.98 8.37
C GLU A 87 -13.17 1.10 9.50
N LEU A 88 -12.58 -0.03 9.94
CA LEU A 88 -11.56 -0.04 10.98
C LEU A 88 -10.33 0.79 10.59
N ILE A 89 -9.83 0.66 9.36
CA ILE A 89 -8.67 1.41 8.88
C ILE A 89 -9.00 2.90 8.86
N VAL A 90 -10.13 3.28 8.27
CA VAL A 90 -10.58 4.68 8.17
C VAL A 90 -10.73 5.30 9.55
N SER A 91 -11.39 4.63 10.49
CA SER A 91 -11.57 5.13 11.86
C SER A 91 -10.23 5.42 12.54
N LYS A 92 -9.26 4.51 12.43
CA LYS A 92 -7.93 4.72 13.01
C LYS A 92 -7.17 5.86 12.34
N MET A 93 -7.32 6.03 11.02
CA MET A 93 -6.75 7.18 10.32
C MET A 93 -7.36 8.51 10.79
N LEU A 94 -8.67 8.54 11.06
CA LEU A 94 -9.36 9.72 11.61
C LEU A 94 -8.93 10.03 13.06
N GLU A 95 -8.82 9.02 13.93
CA GLU A 95 -8.35 9.19 15.32
C GLU A 95 -6.96 9.82 15.40
N LYS A 96 -6.13 9.55 14.39
CA LYS A 96 -4.76 10.08 14.26
C LYS A 96 -4.70 11.48 13.62
N ASN A 97 -5.85 12.07 13.29
CA ASN A 97 -5.97 13.35 12.59
C ASN A 97 -5.19 13.39 11.27
N LEU A 98 -5.18 12.27 10.54
CA LEU A 98 -4.59 12.23 9.20
C LEU A 98 -5.45 13.05 8.23
N ASP A 99 -4.78 13.73 7.30
CA ASP A 99 -5.41 14.60 6.32
C ASP A 99 -5.29 14.05 4.89
N ARG A 100 -5.77 14.79 3.89
CA ARG A 100 -5.72 14.41 2.48
C ARG A 100 -4.30 14.32 1.90
N SER A 101 -3.29 14.87 2.59
CA SER A 101 -1.90 14.77 2.15
C SER A 101 -1.28 13.42 2.50
N THR A 102 -1.96 12.61 3.31
CA THR A 102 -1.55 11.25 3.67
C THR A 102 -1.41 10.34 2.45
N VAL A 103 -0.41 9.47 2.48
CA VAL A 103 -0.19 8.41 1.50
C VAL A 103 -0.41 7.05 2.15
N ILE A 104 -1.14 6.17 1.46
CA ILE A 104 -1.25 4.77 1.85
C ILE A 104 -0.22 3.93 1.08
N ILE A 105 0.51 3.07 1.78
CA ILE A 105 1.36 2.01 1.21
C ILE A 105 0.68 0.66 1.44
N ALA A 106 0.32 -0.04 0.37
CA ALA A 106 -0.05 -1.45 0.41
C ALA A 106 1.20 -2.33 0.38
N LEU A 107 1.59 -2.88 1.52
CA LEU A 107 2.70 -3.83 1.60
C LEU A 107 2.11 -5.25 1.70
N GLY A 108 2.03 -5.96 0.58
CA GLY A 108 1.46 -7.31 0.57
C GLY A 108 1.07 -7.83 -0.81
N GLY A 109 0.33 -8.94 -0.85
CA GLY A 109 -0.25 -9.47 -2.09
C GLY A 109 -1.54 -8.75 -2.53
N GLY A 110 -2.23 -9.31 -3.53
CA GLY A 110 -3.40 -8.67 -4.16
C GLY A 110 -4.54 -8.32 -3.19
N VAL A 111 -4.78 -9.14 -2.15
CA VAL A 111 -5.79 -8.86 -1.12
C VAL A 111 -5.49 -7.57 -0.36
N ILE A 112 -4.21 -7.34 0.00
CA ILE A 112 -3.79 -6.11 0.68
C ILE A 112 -3.89 -4.92 -0.27
N GLY A 113 -3.45 -5.09 -1.52
CA GLY A 113 -3.57 -4.07 -2.56
C GLY A 113 -5.02 -3.61 -2.77
N ASP A 114 -5.95 -4.56 -2.85
CA ASP A 114 -7.39 -4.30 -3.01
C ASP A 114 -7.98 -3.48 -1.85
N ILE A 115 -7.74 -3.91 -0.61
CA ILE A 115 -8.29 -3.24 0.57
C ILE A 115 -7.70 -1.85 0.72
N ALA A 116 -6.38 -1.74 0.62
CA ALA A 116 -5.67 -0.49 0.78
C ALA A 116 -6.03 0.52 -0.32
N GLY A 117 -6.13 0.06 -1.57
CA GLY A 117 -6.59 0.88 -2.68
C GLY A 117 -8.04 1.33 -2.50
N PHE A 118 -8.92 0.45 -1.98
CA PHE A 118 -10.29 0.83 -1.68
C PHE A 118 -10.36 1.87 -0.55
N VAL A 119 -9.61 1.68 0.55
CA VAL A 119 -9.48 2.67 1.63
C VAL A 119 -9.01 4.01 1.06
N ALA A 120 -7.96 4.01 0.24
CA ALA A 120 -7.43 5.24 -0.37
C ALA A 120 -8.47 5.96 -1.22
N SER A 121 -9.32 5.21 -1.94
CA SER A 121 -10.37 5.79 -2.78
C SER A 121 -11.50 6.46 -1.98
N VAL A 122 -11.83 5.93 -0.79
CA VAL A 122 -12.95 6.43 0.02
C VAL A 122 -12.52 7.43 1.09
N TYR A 123 -11.29 7.33 1.60
CA TYR A 123 -10.80 8.20 2.65
C TYR A 123 -10.74 9.65 2.18
N GLN A 124 -11.53 10.52 2.82
CA GLN A 124 -11.67 11.94 2.46
C GLN A 124 -11.93 12.21 0.95
N ARG A 125 -12.63 11.28 0.27
CA ARG A 125 -12.93 11.29 -1.18
C ARG A 125 -11.71 11.07 -2.09
N GLY A 126 -10.66 10.45 -1.59
CA GLY A 126 -9.49 10.09 -2.37
C GLY A 126 -8.20 10.67 -1.78
N ILE A 127 -7.24 9.79 -1.55
CA ILE A 127 -5.85 10.13 -1.20
C ILE A 127 -4.88 9.28 -2.03
N ASP A 128 -3.60 9.65 -2.01
CA ASP A 128 -2.58 8.95 -2.77
C ASP A 128 -2.28 7.57 -2.19
N PHE A 129 -1.93 6.65 -3.09
CA PHE A 129 -1.76 5.23 -2.82
C PHE A 129 -0.60 4.64 -3.60
N ILE A 130 0.21 3.83 -2.94
CA ILE A 130 1.38 3.15 -3.50
C ILE A 130 1.24 1.65 -3.24
N GLN A 131 1.45 0.83 -4.28
CA GLN A 131 1.53 -0.62 -4.16
C GLN A 131 2.98 -1.07 -3.99
N VAL A 132 3.22 -1.93 -3.00
CA VAL A 132 4.46 -2.70 -2.81
C VAL A 132 4.08 -4.19 -2.85
N PRO A 133 3.86 -4.74 -4.06
CA PRO A 133 3.33 -6.09 -4.23
C PRO A 133 4.36 -7.17 -3.86
N THR A 134 3.98 -8.08 -2.95
CA THR A 134 4.88 -9.11 -2.40
C THR A 134 4.60 -10.52 -2.93
N THR A 135 3.63 -10.69 -3.82
CA THR A 135 3.40 -11.97 -4.53
C THR A 135 3.56 -11.75 -6.02
N LEU A 136 4.10 -12.76 -6.73
CA LEU A 136 4.28 -12.68 -8.18
C LEU A 136 2.97 -12.36 -8.90
N LEU A 137 1.85 -12.97 -8.48
CA LEU A 137 0.52 -12.67 -9.03
C LEU A 137 0.16 -11.18 -8.88
N SER A 138 0.36 -10.61 -7.69
CA SER A 138 0.11 -9.17 -7.49
C SER A 138 1.04 -8.25 -8.28
N GLN A 139 2.27 -8.69 -8.55
CA GLN A 139 3.25 -7.94 -9.34
C GLN A 139 2.87 -7.85 -10.82
N VAL A 140 2.17 -8.84 -11.37
CA VAL A 140 1.84 -8.92 -12.81
C VAL A 140 0.37 -8.68 -13.15
N ASP A 141 -0.55 -8.83 -12.18
CA ASP A 141 -2.00 -8.73 -12.39
C ASP A 141 -2.63 -7.57 -11.60
N SER A 142 -2.34 -7.46 -10.29
CA SER A 142 -2.93 -6.43 -9.42
C SER A 142 -2.28 -5.04 -9.54
N SER A 143 -1.08 -4.98 -10.11
CA SER A 143 -0.32 -3.74 -10.33
C SER A 143 -0.80 -2.92 -11.53
N VAL A 144 -1.70 -3.50 -12.37
CA VAL A 144 -2.15 -2.92 -13.63
C VAL A 144 -3.67 -2.83 -13.67
N GLY A 145 -4.21 -1.64 -13.95
CA GLY A 145 -5.64 -1.43 -14.22
C GLY A 145 -6.47 -0.79 -13.09
N GLY A 146 -5.86 -0.51 -11.93
CA GLY A 146 -6.47 0.31 -10.87
C GLY A 146 -7.75 -0.27 -10.24
N LYS A 147 -8.01 -1.58 -10.44
CA LYS A 147 -9.14 -2.26 -9.80
C LYS A 147 -8.85 -2.42 -8.32
N THR A 148 -9.81 -2.01 -7.51
CA THR A 148 -9.78 -2.15 -6.04
C THR A 148 -11.15 -2.63 -5.60
N GLY A 149 -11.24 -3.49 -4.59
CA GLY A 149 -12.55 -3.97 -4.13
C GLY A 149 -12.53 -4.61 -2.76
N VAL A 150 -13.72 -4.78 -2.19
CA VAL A 150 -13.93 -5.59 -1.00
C VAL A 150 -15.08 -6.57 -1.23
N ASN A 151 -15.00 -7.74 -0.59
CA ASN A 151 -16.04 -8.75 -0.68
C ASN A 151 -17.17 -8.40 0.29
N ILE A 152 -18.39 -8.52 -0.21
CA ILE A 152 -19.61 -8.50 0.59
C ILE A 152 -19.96 -9.95 0.98
N PHE A 153 -20.82 -10.11 1.98
CA PHE A 153 -21.15 -11.44 2.53
C PHE A 153 -21.65 -12.45 1.47
N TRP A 154 -22.27 -11.95 0.40
CA TRP A 154 -22.92 -12.76 -0.63
C TRP A 154 -22.07 -13.00 -1.89
N VAL A 155 -21.00 -12.22 -2.12
CA VAL A 155 -20.25 -12.23 -3.39
C VAL A 155 -18.78 -11.92 -3.15
N LYS A 156 -17.91 -12.73 -3.76
CA LYS A 156 -16.46 -12.46 -3.86
C LYS A 156 -16.18 -11.81 -5.21
N ILE A 157 -15.48 -10.67 -5.20
CA ILE A 157 -15.07 -9.90 -6.38
C ILE A 157 -13.56 -9.91 -6.46
#